data_AF-A0A962TRN6-F1
#
_entry.id   AF-A0A962TRN6-F1
#
_cell.length_a   1.000
_cell.length_b   1.000
_cell.length_c   1.000
_cell.angle_alpha   90.00
_cell.angle_beta   90.00
_cell.angle_gamma   90.00
#
_symmetry.space_group_name_H-M   'P 1'
#
loop_
_entity.id
_entity.type
_entity.pdbx_description
1 polymer ?
#
loop_
_entity_poly.entity_id
_entity_poly.type
_entity_poly.pdbx_seq_one_letter_code
_entity_poly.pdbx_strand_id
1 'polypeptide(L)'
;MLGLQNIVITPAMLNLVCEIDTFKGAWAAMENHTTSLQLLGDVSSFGRNFKEITKAWQTKPLDEDMLKLLHGLFQGKKAPSSYKDGAGPLVVRDGEDVIGELHTASPEEVAAIMPRLIKWAEDAFEKKDLHPLLIIAVFTAVFLQLCPFEKGNQKLARLLVILLMFKAGYSYAPYSTLDSLLAARGQDYYKALKHTQDTLAEGKVDWSVWLMFFMGLLRDQKNVLQKRLEKDSKEIVGMPALSTKILKLFEETDRISMKEIERLTRGKRSTLKLRLGELVEGGYLVRHGKARATWYSKV
;
A
#
# COMPACT_ATOMS: atom_id res chain seq x y z
N MET A 1 -1.63 1.70 29.65
CA MET A 1 -2.10 2.87 28.86
C MET A 1 -1.06 3.09 27.77
N LEU A 2 -1.43 3.36 26.51
CA LEU A 2 -0.49 3.43 25.36
C LEU A 2 0.51 4.61 25.42
N GLY A 3 0.48 5.43 26.47
CA GLY A 3 1.41 6.55 26.63
C GLY A 3 1.31 7.59 25.51
N LEU A 4 0.13 7.80 24.93
CA LEU A 4 -0.06 8.72 23.80
C LEU A 4 0.27 10.17 24.18
N GLN A 5 0.14 10.52 25.46
CA GLN A 5 0.59 11.80 26.00
C GLN A 5 2.10 12.03 25.89
N ASN A 6 2.88 10.97 25.62
CA ASN A 6 4.33 11.05 25.40
C ASN A 6 4.68 11.28 23.91
N ILE A 7 3.69 11.33 23.01
CA ILE A 7 3.97 11.62 21.59
C ILE A 7 4.41 13.09 21.47
N VAL A 8 5.66 13.29 21.07
CA VAL A 8 6.21 14.61 20.76
C VAL A 8 6.14 14.82 19.25
N ILE A 9 5.26 15.72 18.81
CA ILE A 9 5.15 16.10 17.40
C ILE A 9 6.27 17.09 17.08
N THR A 10 7.19 16.68 16.20
CA THR A 10 8.33 17.51 15.77
C THR A 10 8.05 18.13 14.40
N PRO A 11 8.74 19.24 14.04
CA PRO A 11 8.65 19.81 12.68
C PRO A 11 9.03 18.80 11.59
N ALA A 12 10.02 17.94 11.85
CA ALA A 12 10.42 16.89 10.90
C ALA A 12 9.30 15.87 10.66
N MET A 13 8.58 15.48 11.71
CA MET A 13 7.43 14.58 11.59
C MET A 13 6.30 15.24 10.82
N LEU A 14 5.99 16.50 11.11
CA LEU A 14 4.97 17.27 10.39
C LEU A 14 5.30 17.38 8.90
N ASN A 15 6.56 17.65 8.55
CA ASN A 15 6.99 17.70 7.15
C ASN A 15 6.75 16.36 6.42
N LEU A 16 7.07 15.22 7.06
CA LEU A 16 6.81 13.90 6.49
C LEU A 16 5.31 13.65 6.28
N VAL A 17 4.48 13.97 7.28
CA VAL A 17 3.02 13.82 7.18
C VAL A 17 2.47 14.71 6.06
N CYS A 18 2.86 15.98 6.00
CA CYS A 18 2.46 16.91 4.94
C CYS A 18 2.84 16.41 3.55
N GLU A 19 4.04 15.85 3.38
CA GLU A 19 4.48 15.31 2.09
C GLU A 19 3.61 14.11 1.64
N ILE A 20 3.27 13.24 2.59
CA ILE A 20 2.41 12.07 2.37
C ILE A 20 0.98 12.52 2.02
N ASP A 21 0.43 13.49 2.76
CA ASP A 21 -0.93 14.01 2.53
C ASP A 21 -1.04 14.82 1.24
N THR A 22 -0.01 15.55 0.87
CA THR A 22 0.06 16.23 -0.42
C THR A 22 -0.04 15.21 -1.56
N PHE A 23 0.69 14.10 -1.45
CA PHE A 23 0.59 13.02 -2.43
C PHE A 23 -0.77 12.33 -2.41
N LYS A 24 -1.39 12.13 -1.23
CA LYS A 24 -2.78 11.64 -1.12
C LYS A 24 -3.75 12.53 -1.91
N GLY A 25 -3.66 13.85 -1.75
CA GLY A 25 -4.50 14.80 -2.47
C GLY A 25 -4.26 14.78 -3.98
N ALA A 26 -2.99 14.82 -4.39
CA ALA A 26 -2.61 14.73 -5.81
C ALA A 26 -3.08 13.42 -6.44
N TRP A 27 -2.94 12.31 -5.72
CA TRP A 27 -3.38 10.99 -6.17
C TRP A 27 -4.89 10.92 -6.33
N ALA A 28 -5.66 11.40 -5.35
CA ALA A 28 -7.11 11.44 -5.44
C ALA A 28 -7.59 12.25 -6.66
N ALA A 29 -6.92 13.36 -6.98
CA ALA A 29 -7.19 14.12 -8.19
C ALA A 29 -6.87 13.32 -9.46
N MET A 30 -5.80 12.52 -9.46
CA MET A 30 -5.44 11.64 -10.57
C MET A 30 -6.37 10.44 -10.74
N GLU A 31 -6.93 9.85 -9.67
CA GLU A 31 -7.84 8.69 -9.81
C GLU A 31 -9.12 9.04 -10.57
N ASN A 32 -9.55 10.31 -10.49
CA ASN A 32 -10.68 10.82 -11.27
C ASN A 32 -10.36 10.93 -12.77
N HIS A 33 -9.09 10.75 -13.16
CA HIS A 33 -8.60 10.74 -14.53
C HIS A 33 -7.93 9.38 -14.82
N THR A 34 -8.71 8.46 -15.40
CA THR A 34 -8.39 7.02 -15.61
C THR A 34 -6.99 6.73 -16.16
N THR A 35 -6.42 7.69 -16.91
CA THR A 35 -5.13 7.58 -17.58
C THR A 35 -3.96 7.33 -16.63
N SER A 36 -3.85 8.01 -15.49
CA SER A 36 -2.62 8.00 -14.65
C SER A 36 -2.39 6.69 -13.89
N LEU A 37 -3.45 6.02 -13.43
CA LEU A 37 -3.34 4.75 -12.71
C LEU A 37 -3.01 3.57 -13.62
N GLN A 38 -3.47 3.63 -14.88
CA GLN A 38 -3.22 2.60 -15.88
C GLN A 38 -1.75 2.59 -16.34
N LEU A 39 -1.02 3.68 -16.15
CA LEU A 39 0.40 3.78 -16.47
C LEU A 39 1.28 2.91 -15.58
N LEU A 40 0.81 2.55 -14.38
CA LEU A 40 1.57 1.76 -13.42
C LEU A 40 1.72 0.27 -13.79
N GLY A 41 1.26 -0.16 -14.97
CA GLY A 41 1.46 -1.52 -15.49
C GLY A 41 0.97 -2.62 -14.53
N ASP A 42 1.75 -3.67 -14.31
CA ASP A 42 1.39 -4.82 -13.44
C ASP A 42 1.04 -4.47 -11.99
N VAL A 43 1.55 -3.34 -11.50
CA VAL A 43 1.30 -2.87 -10.13
C VAL A 43 -0.13 -2.33 -10.00
N SER A 44 -0.68 -1.84 -11.10
CA SER A 44 -2.11 -1.55 -11.18
C SER A 44 -2.95 -2.82 -10.99
N SER A 45 -2.49 -4.00 -11.41
CA SER A 45 -3.27 -5.24 -11.30
C SER A 45 -3.34 -5.74 -9.86
N PHE A 46 -2.21 -5.77 -9.14
CA PHE A 46 -2.21 -6.08 -7.70
C PHE A 46 -3.01 -5.04 -6.91
N GLY A 47 -2.75 -3.74 -7.14
CA GLY A 47 -3.46 -2.67 -6.46
C GLY A 47 -4.96 -2.66 -6.74
N ARG A 48 -5.38 -2.93 -7.99
CA ARG A 48 -6.80 -3.09 -8.37
C ARG A 48 -7.43 -4.29 -7.67
N ASN A 49 -6.80 -5.46 -7.72
CA ASN A 49 -7.31 -6.66 -7.04
C ASN A 49 -7.42 -6.44 -5.54
N PHE A 50 -6.39 -5.84 -4.93
CA PHE A 50 -6.40 -5.49 -3.52
C PHE A 50 -7.54 -4.53 -3.20
N LYS A 51 -7.72 -3.46 -3.98
CA LYS A 51 -8.84 -2.52 -3.82
C LYS A 51 -10.18 -3.21 -3.94
N GLU A 52 -10.39 -4.06 -4.94
CA GLU A 52 -11.67 -4.78 -5.11
C GLU A 52 -11.95 -5.71 -3.93
N ILE A 53 -10.94 -6.47 -3.47
CA ILE A 53 -11.06 -7.34 -2.29
C ILE A 53 -11.35 -6.52 -1.03
N THR A 54 -10.64 -5.40 -0.85
CA THR A 54 -10.74 -4.56 0.36
C THR A 54 -11.87 -3.56 0.31
N LYS A 55 -12.55 -3.36 -0.83
CA LYS A 55 -13.73 -2.49 -0.96
C LYS A 55 -14.85 -2.95 -0.02
N ALA A 56 -15.07 -4.26 0.08
CA ALA A 56 -16.02 -4.85 1.02
C ALA A 56 -15.62 -4.67 2.50
N TRP A 57 -14.38 -4.23 2.75
CA TRP A 57 -13.77 -4.07 4.07
C TRP A 57 -13.56 -2.59 4.42
N GLN A 58 -13.67 -1.70 3.43
CA GLN A 58 -13.50 -0.27 3.60
C GLN A 58 -14.54 0.29 4.57
N THR A 59 -15.77 -0.23 4.53
CA THR A 59 -16.90 0.19 5.39
C THR A 59 -17.09 -0.68 6.63
N LYS A 60 -16.41 -1.82 6.74
CA LYS A 60 -16.50 -2.68 7.92
C LYS A 60 -15.59 -2.18 9.05
N PRO A 61 -15.99 -2.28 10.32
CA PRO A 61 -15.09 -1.94 11.43
C PRO A 61 -13.88 -2.87 11.44
N LEU A 62 -12.76 -2.39 11.96
CA LEU A 62 -11.68 -3.29 12.38
C LEU A 62 -12.18 -4.05 13.61
N ASP A 63 -12.35 -5.37 13.50
CA ASP A 63 -12.68 -6.25 14.61
C ASP A 63 -11.75 -7.47 14.67
N GLU A 64 -11.86 -8.25 15.74
CA GLU A 64 -11.04 -9.44 15.91
C GLU A 64 -11.29 -10.50 14.84
N ASP A 65 -12.54 -10.67 14.43
CA ASP A 65 -12.94 -11.69 13.46
C ASP A 65 -12.35 -11.39 12.09
N MET A 66 -12.38 -10.12 11.68
CA MET A 66 -11.72 -9.60 10.50
C MET A 66 -10.22 -9.89 10.54
N LEU A 67 -9.56 -9.64 11.66
CA LEU A 67 -8.12 -9.83 11.82
C LEU A 67 -7.74 -11.32 11.76
N LYS A 68 -8.51 -12.19 12.43
CA LYS A 68 -8.36 -13.66 12.40
C LYS A 68 -8.64 -14.22 11.00
N LEU A 69 -9.65 -13.69 10.30
CA LEU A 69 -10.00 -14.07 8.93
C LEU A 69 -8.89 -13.68 7.95
N LEU A 70 -8.39 -12.43 8.00
CA LEU A 70 -7.27 -11.99 7.16
C LEU A 70 -6.06 -12.86 7.36
N HIS A 71 -5.71 -13.13 8.62
CA HIS A 71 -4.60 -14.00 8.93
C HIS A 71 -4.78 -15.38 8.29
N GLY A 72 -5.98 -15.98 8.43
CA GLY A 72 -6.31 -17.26 7.82
C GLY A 72 -6.13 -17.26 6.30
N LEU A 73 -6.76 -16.30 5.62
CA LEU A 73 -6.69 -16.17 4.15
C LEU A 73 -5.25 -15.95 3.67
N PHE A 74 -4.47 -15.11 4.37
CA PHE A 74 -3.09 -14.81 3.99
C PHE A 74 -2.15 -16.00 4.20
N GLN A 75 -2.52 -16.94 5.06
CA GLN A 75 -1.83 -18.21 5.27
C GLN A 75 -2.35 -19.32 4.34
N GLY A 76 -3.24 -19.01 3.39
CA GLY A 76 -3.84 -19.96 2.46
C GLY A 76 -4.95 -20.84 3.06
N LYS A 77 -5.44 -20.50 4.26
CA LYS A 77 -6.55 -21.21 4.91
C LYS A 77 -7.89 -20.63 4.48
N LYS A 78 -8.92 -21.48 4.41
CA LYS A 78 -10.33 -21.06 4.15
C LYS A 78 -11.09 -20.65 5.42
N ALA A 79 -10.44 -20.70 6.57
CA ALA A 79 -11.04 -20.42 7.87
C ALA A 79 -10.20 -19.39 8.66
N PRO A 80 -10.83 -18.65 9.60
CA PRO A 80 -10.13 -17.76 10.52
C PRO A 80 -9.07 -18.52 11.33
N SER A 81 -7.98 -17.84 11.67
CA SER A 81 -6.97 -18.37 12.60
C SER A 81 -7.29 -18.04 14.04
N SER A 82 -6.76 -18.84 14.97
CA SER A 82 -6.74 -18.52 16.40
C SER A 82 -5.49 -17.72 16.75
N TYR A 83 -5.52 -17.02 17.90
CA TYR A 83 -4.31 -16.48 18.49
C TYR A 83 -3.35 -17.59 18.92
N LYS A 84 -2.10 -17.22 19.15
CA LYS A 84 -1.04 -18.14 19.54
C LYS A 84 -1.34 -18.81 20.89
N ASP A 85 -0.90 -20.06 21.02
CA ASP A 85 -1.00 -20.84 22.26
C ASP A 85 0.34 -20.86 23.01
N GLY A 86 1.43 -20.45 22.35
CA GLY A 86 2.78 -20.35 22.92
C GLY A 86 3.36 -18.93 22.84
N ALA A 87 4.37 -18.68 23.67
CA ALA A 87 5.19 -17.47 23.57
C ALA A 87 6.43 -17.72 22.70
N GLY A 88 6.79 -16.78 21.84
CA GLY A 88 7.99 -16.83 21.01
C GLY A 88 8.42 -15.44 20.56
N PRO A 89 9.73 -15.22 20.32
CA PRO A 89 10.21 -13.90 19.93
C PRO A 89 9.74 -13.53 18.52
N LEU A 90 9.60 -12.23 18.28
CA LEU A 90 9.48 -11.71 16.93
C LEU A 90 10.89 -11.53 16.35
N VAL A 91 11.28 -12.47 15.47
CA VAL A 91 12.58 -12.45 14.81
C VAL A 91 12.56 -11.53 13.59
N VAL A 92 13.41 -10.49 13.59
CA VAL A 92 13.61 -9.60 12.43
C VAL A 92 14.79 -10.11 11.62
N ARG A 93 14.62 -10.21 10.30
CA ARG A 93 15.61 -10.76 9.37
C ARG A 93 15.91 -9.79 8.23
N ASP A 94 17.15 -9.84 7.74
CA ASP A 94 17.59 -9.28 6.47
C ASP A 94 18.04 -10.42 5.56
N GLY A 95 17.23 -10.77 4.56
CA GLY A 95 17.44 -12.00 3.81
C GLY A 95 17.43 -13.23 4.71
N GLU A 96 18.54 -13.97 4.74
CA GLU A 96 18.72 -15.14 5.61
C GLU A 96 19.28 -14.79 6.99
N ASP A 97 19.85 -13.59 7.15
CA ASP A 97 20.52 -13.16 8.38
C ASP A 97 19.52 -12.66 9.43
N VAL A 98 19.75 -13.05 10.68
CA VAL A 98 18.96 -12.56 11.82
C VAL A 98 19.54 -11.22 12.27
N ILE A 99 18.74 -10.16 12.17
CA ILE A 99 19.09 -8.81 12.65
C ILE A 99 18.94 -8.73 14.17
N GLY A 100 17.89 -9.37 14.70
CA GLY A 100 17.62 -9.37 16.13
C GLY A 100 16.24 -9.93 16.46
N GLU A 101 15.96 -9.98 17.76
CA GLU A 101 14.75 -10.56 18.31
C GLU A 101 14.08 -9.58 19.28
N LEU A 102 12.76 -9.51 19.21
CA LEU A 102 11.94 -8.71 20.12
C LEU A 102 11.14 -9.67 21.01
N HIS A 103 11.06 -9.34 22.30
CA HIS A 103 10.15 -10.05 23.21
C HIS A 103 8.70 -9.84 22.75
N THR A 104 7.84 -10.83 22.92
CA THR A 104 6.42 -10.70 22.58
C THR A 104 5.54 -11.07 23.76
N ALA A 105 4.31 -10.58 23.73
CA ALA A 105 3.33 -10.83 24.79
C ALA A 105 3.03 -12.34 24.95
N SER A 106 2.67 -12.76 26.15
CA SER A 106 2.09 -14.08 26.43
C SER A 106 0.73 -14.28 25.73
N PRO A 107 0.27 -15.53 25.52
CA PRO A 107 -1.08 -15.79 25.02
C PRO A 107 -2.20 -15.08 25.82
N GLU A 108 -2.07 -15.04 27.14
CA GLU A 108 -3.01 -14.38 28.05
C GLU A 108 -3.05 -12.87 27.83
N GLU A 109 -1.87 -12.24 27.69
CA GLU A 109 -1.75 -10.82 27.38
C GLU A 109 -2.30 -10.49 25.99
N VAL A 110 -2.06 -11.35 24.99
CA VAL A 110 -2.65 -11.17 23.65
C VAL A 110 -4.17 -11.18 23.73
N ALA A 111 -4.76 -12.18 24.39
CA ALA A 111 -6.20 -12.29 24.57
C ALA A 111 -6.81 -11.07 25.30
N ALA A 112 -6.08 -10.51 26.27
CA ALA A 112 -6.54 -9.35 27.04
C ALA A 112 -6.35 -8.00 26.31
N ILE A 113 -5.26 -7.84 25.56
CA ILE A 113 -4.83 -6.54 25.02
C ILE A 113 -5.29 -6.34 23.56
N MET A 114 -5.30 -7.38 22.73
CA MET A 114 -5.67 -7.25 21.31
C MET A 114 -7.08 -6.66 21.10
N PRO A 115 -8.14 -7.06 21.84
CA PRO A 115 -9.47 -6.45 21.69
C PRO A 115 -9.46 -4.96 22.06
N ARG A 116 -8.68 -4.58 23.09
CA ARG A 116 -8.55 -3.20 23.54
C ARG A 116 -7.79 -2.35 22.53
N LEU A 117 -6.75 -2.91 21.90
CA LEU A 117 -5.98 -2.24 20.86
C LEU A 117 -6.85 -1.95 19.62
N ILE A 118 -7.66 -2.93 19.21
CA ILE A 118 -8.59 -2.77 18.09
C ILE A 118 -9.63 -1.68 18.40
N LYS A 119 -10.29 -1.78 19.56
CA LYS A 119 -11.26 -0.77 20.00
C LYS A 119 -10.65 0.62 20.07
N TRP A 120 -9.44 0.74 20.61
CA TRP A 120 -8.74 2.01 20.66
C TRP A 120 -8.49 2.61 19.28
N ALA A 121 -8.09 1.79 18.30
CA ALA A 121 -7.83 2.26 16.94
C ALA A 121 -9.13 2.77 16.29
N GLU A 122 -10.24 2.02 16.39
CA GLU A 122 -11.55 2.45 15.89
C GLU A 122 -12.01 3.76 16.54
N ASP A 123 -11.98 3.82 17.88
CA ASP A 123 -12.36 5.03 18.63
C ASP A 123 -11.48 6.23 18.23
N ALA A 124 -10.18 6.01 17.97
CA ALA A 124 -9.25 7.06 17.57
C ALA A 124 -9.54 7.57 16.14
N PHE A 125 -9.87 6.69 15.21
CA PHE A 125 -10.27 7.09 13.85
C PHE A 125 -11.59 7.86 13.84
N GLU A 126 -12.53 7.49 14.71
CA GLU A 126 -13.82 8.16 14.84
C GLU A 126 -13.68 9.56 15.47
N LYS A 127 -12.91 9.68 16.55
CA LYS A 127 -12.70 10.95 17.27
C LYS A 127 -11.98 12.01 16.43
N LYS A 128 -11.04 11.59 15.56
CA LYS A 128 -10.23 12.47 14.70
C LYS A 128 -9.33 13.46 15.46
N ASP A 129 -9.05 13.21 16.73
CA ASP A 129 -8.11 14.00 17.54
C ASP A 129 -6.64 13.70 17.21
N LEU A 130 -6.38 12.52 16.61
CA LEU A 130 -5.06 12.11 16.15
C LEU A 130 -5.05 11.98 14.62
N HIS A 131 -3.93 12.36 14.02
CA HIS A 131 -3.74 12.17 12.59
C HIS A 131 -3.80 10.67 12.23
N PRO A 132 -4.52 10.26 11.17
CA PRO A 132 -4.69 8.85 10.81
C PRO A 132 -3.37 8.05 10.72
N LEU A 133 -2.32 8.65 10.15
CA LEU A 133 -1.02 7.98 10.05
C LEU A 133 -0.38 7.69 11.41
N LEU A 134 -0.62 8.53 12.43
CA LEU A 134 -0.13 8.30 13.79
C LEU A 134 -0.87 7.12 14.44
N ILE A 135 -2.18 7.04 14.24
CA ILE A 135 -3.01 5.92 14.71
C ILE A 135 -2.49 4.61 14.12
N ILE A 136 -2.28 4.58 12.79
CA ILE A 136 -1.77 3.41 12.07
C ILE A 136 -0.37 3.02 12.57
N ALA A 137 0.51 4.01 12.77
CA ALA A 137 1.86 3.76 13.26
C ALA A 137 1.85 3.11 14.65
N VAL A 138 1.12 3.70 15.61
CA VAL A 138 1.03 3.18 16.98
C VAL A 138 0.37 1.80 17.00
N PHE A 139 -0.74 1.62 16.27
CA PHE A 139 -1.41 0.32 16.14
C PHE A 139 -0.44 -0.76 15.64
N THR A 140 0.36 -0.44 14.61
CA THR A 140 1.32 -1.38 14.00
C THR A 140 2.42 -1.79 14.98
N ALA A 141 3.00 -0.83 15.72
CA ALA A 141 4.02 -1.14 16.72
C ALA A 141 3.49 -2.06 17.82
N VAL A 142 2.32 -1.74 18.39
CA VAL A 142 1.74 -2.56 19.47
C VAL A 142 1.33 -3.93 18.94
N PHE A 143 0.74 -4.00 17.74
CA PHE A 143 0.40 -5.27 17.09
C PHE A 143 1.64 -6.17 16.92
N LEU A 144 2.77 -5.60 16.50
CA LEU A 144 4.02 -6.34 16.35
C LEU A 144 4.63 -6.79 17.69
N GLN A 145 4.50 -5.99 18.74
CA GLN A 145 4.93 -6.39 20.09
C GLN A 145 4.02 -7.48 20.70
N LEU A 146 2.71 -7.43 20.45
CA LEU A 146 1.80 -8.50 20.84
C LEU A 146 2.13 -9.80 20.07
N CYS A 147 2.42 -9.67 18.78
CA CYS A 147 2.68 -10.78 17.87
C CYS A 147 1.61 -11.89 18.04
N PRO A 148 0.34 -11.61 17.72
CA PRO A 148 -0.80 -12.39 18.22
C PRO A 148 -0.95 -13.80 17.62
N PHE A 149 -0.26 -14.12 16.53
CA PHE A 149 -0.34 -15.43 15.86
C PHE A 149 0.97 -16.20 15.94
N GLU A 150 0.92 -17.52 15.70
CA GLU A 150 2.11 -18.39 15.68
C GLU A 150 3.14 -17.98 14.60
N LYS A 151 2.67 -17.58 13.41
CA LYS A 151 3.51 -17.20 12.26
C LYS A 151 2.81 -16.12 11.46
N GLY A 152 3.55 -15.40 10.60
CA GLY A 152 2.93 -14.48 9.64
C GLY A 152 2.59 -13.08 10.18
N ASN A 153 2.88 -12.77 11.44
CA ASN A 153 2.58 -11.46 12.05
C ASN A 153 3.16 -10.28 11.28
N GLN A 154 4.42 -10.33 10.84
CA GLN A 154 5.01 -9.22 10.08
C GLN A 154 4.33 -9.00 8.72
N LYS A 155 3.91 -10.09 8.06
CA LYS A 155 3.19 -10.02 6.78
C LYS A 155 1.80 -9.42 6.99
N LEU A 156 1.09 -9.87 8.03
CA LEU A 156 -0.21 -9.33 8.40
C LEU A 156 -0.11 -7.86 8.85
N ALA A 157 0.93 -7.47 9.58
CA ALA A 157 1.16 -6.07 9.95
C ALA A 157 1.28 -5.17 8.72
N ARG A 158 2.06 -5.57 7.70
CA ARG A 158 2.16 -4.84 6.43
C ARG A 158 0.81 -4.74 5.73
N LEU A 159 0.06 -5.83 5.69
CA LEU A 159 -1.29 -5.87 5.13
C LEU A 159 -2.23 -4.90 5.85
N LEU A 160 -2.21 -4.88 7.18
CA LEU A 160 -3.02 -4.01 8.02
C LEU A 160 -2.64 -2.53 7.81
N VAL A 161 -1.35 -2.20 7.67
CA VAL A 161 -0.92 -0.84 7.33
C VAL A 161 -1.58 -0.39 6.02
N ILE A 162 -1.50 -1.20 4.96
CA ILE A 162 -2.10 -0.86 3.65
C ILE A 162 -3.62 -0.72 3.76
N LEU A 163 -4.28 -1.64 4.47
CA LEU A 163 -5.73 -1.61 4.66
C LEU A 163 -6.18 -0.38 5.44
N LEU A 164 -5.53 -0.07 6.56
CA LEU A 164 -5.88 1.10 7.39
C LEU A 164 -5.58 2.41 6.66
N MET A 165 -4.49 2.49 5.90
CA MET A 165 -4.22 3.61 5.01
C MET A 165 -5.32 3.78 3.97
N PHE A 166 -5.74 2.68 3.33
CA PHE A 166 -6.83 2.71 2.35
C PHE A 166 -8.14 3.20 2.99
N LYS A 167 -8.49 2.71 4.20
CA LYS A 167 -9.66 3.17 4.97
C LYS A 167 -9.57 4.65 5.35
N ALA A 168 -8.37 5.15 5.66
CA ALA A 168 -8.10 6.56 5.92
C ALA A 168 -8.02 7.44 4.65
N GLY A 169 -8.37 6.90 3.47
CA GLY A 169 -8.44 7.63 2.21
C GLY A 169 -7.11 7.78 1.47
N TYR A 170 -6.06 7.06 1.87
CA TYR A 170 -4.82 6.95 1.10
C TYR A 170 -5.01 5.89 0.00
N SER A 171 -5.80 6.23 -1.03
CA SER A 171 -6.20 5.28 -2.08
C SER A 171 -5.05 4.76 -2.94
N TYR A 172 -3.87 5.40 -2.86
CA TYR A 172 -2.64 4.93 -3.51
C TYR A 172 -1.95 3.77 -2.78
N ALA A 173 -2.21 3.56 -1.49
CA ALA A 173 -1.46 2.60 -0.67
C ALA A 173 -1.45 1.18 -1.27
N PRO A 174 -2.56 0.65 -1.81
CA PRO A 174 -2.59 -0.67 -2.46
C PRO A 174 -1.63 -0.86 -3.64
N TYR A 175 -1.18 0.22 -4.28
CA TYR A 175 -0.33 0.16 -5.47
C TYR A 175 1.16 0.08 -5.15
N SER A 176 1.57 0.01 -3.88
CA SER A 176 2.98 -0.12 -3.54
C SER A 176 3.15 -0.95 -2.29
N THR A 177 3.94 -2.02 -2.37
CA THR A 177 4.18 -2.89 -1.21
C THR A 177 5.25 -2.29 -0.31
N LEU A 178 5.20 -2.65 0.98
CA LEU A 178 6.22 -2.25 1.96
C LEU A 178 7.38 -3.24 2.04
N ASP A 179 7.31 -4.39 1.36
CA ASP A 179 8.24 -5.51 1.55
C ASP A 179 9.68 -5.15 1.19
N SER A 180 9.91 -4.58 0.00
CA SER A 180 11.26 -4.20 -0.46
C SER A 180 11.84 -3.04 0.35
N LEU A 181 10.98 -2.11 0.77
CA LEU A 181 11.38 -0.96 1.58
C LEU A 181 11.77 -1.37 3.00
N LEU A 182 11.01 -2.29 3.60
CA LEU A 182 11.34 -2.86 4.90
C LEU A 182 12.60 -3.72 4.85
N ALA A 183 12.78 -4.53 3.80
CA ALA A 183 14.01 -5.29 3.60
C ALA A 183 15.23 -4.37 3.54
N ALA A 184 15.18 -3.31 2.71
CA ALA A 184 16.26 -2.33 2.60
C ALA A 184 16.53 -1.53 3.89
N ARG A 185 15.60 -1.52 4.85
CA ARG A 185 15.68 -0.77 6.11
C ARG A 185 15.57 -1.67 7.34
N GLY A 186 15.92 -2.96 7.21
CA GLY A 186 15.71 -3.96 8.27
C GLY A 186 16.36 -3.59 9.60
N GLN A 187 17.57 -3.03 9.56
CA GLN A 187 18.30 -2.58 10.75
C GLN A 187 17.59 -1.42 11.47
N ASP A 188 17.15 -0.40 10.72
CA ASP A 188 16.42 0.74 11.30
C ASP A 188 15.06 0.31 11.86
N TYR A 189 14.38 -0.61 11.15
CA TYR A 189 13.12 -1.19 11.57
C TYR A 189 13.25 -1.90 12.91
N TYR A 190 14.26 -2.78 13.05
CA TYR A 190 14.54 -3.47 14.30
C TYR A 190 14.88 -2.49 15.43
N LYS A 191 15.79 -1.54 15.20
CA LYS A 191 16.17 -0.53 16.19
C LYS A 191 14.97 0.28 16.69
N ALA A 192 14.09 0.70 15.79
CA ALA A 192 12.91 1.49 16.13
C ALA A 192 11.91 0.70 16.99
N LEU A 193 11.67 -0.57 16.65
CA LEU A 193 10.80 -1.44 17.46
C LEU A 193 11.43 -1.77 18.82
N LYS A 194 12.74 -2.05 18.85
CA LYS A 194 13.48 -2.37 20.08
C LYS A 194 13.45 -1.19 21.05
N HIS A 195 13.72 0.02 20.57
CA HIS A 195 13.63 1.25 21.36
C HIS A 195 12.23 1.45 21.96
N THR A 196 11.19 1.20 21.16
CA THR A 196 9.79 1.31 21.64
C THR A 196 9.50 0.27 22.71
N GLN A 197 10.00 -0.96 22.57
CA GLN A 197 9.84 -2.02 23.57
C GLN A 197 10.55 -1.69 24.89
N ASP A 198 11.78 -1.20 24.82
CA ASP A 198 12.58 -0.90 26.00
C ASP A 198 11.99 0.26 26.80
N THR A 199 11.63 1.36 26.12
CA THR A 199 11.01 2.51 26.78
C THR A 199 9.58 2.24 27.28
N LEU A 200 8.86 1.30 26.64
CA LEU A 200 7.57 0.83 27.16
C LEU A 200 7.75 0.05 28.47
N ALA A 201 8.78 -0.80 28.57
CA ALA A 201 9.10 -1.56 29.78
C ALA A 201 9.51 -0.63 30.95
N GLU A 202 10.13 0.52 30.65
CA GLU A 202 10.48 1.56 31.61
C GLU A 202 9.27 2.41 32.07
N GLY A 203 8.07 2.17 31.52
CA GLY A 203 6.84 2.88 31.88
C GLY A 203 6.69 4.27 31.24
N LYS A 204 7.68 4.73 30.47
CA LYS A 204 7.66 6.00 29.75
C LYS A 204 7.99 5.77 28.28
N VAL A 205 7.04 5.19 27.56
CA VAL A 205 7.20 4.88 26.13
C VAL A 205 7.59 6.12 25.33
N ASP A 206 8.64 5.97 24.52
CA ASP A 206 9.08 6.97 23.56
C ASP A 206 8.72 6.53 22.15
N TRP A 207 7.70 7.20 21.60
CA TRP A 207 7.20 6.94 20.26
C TRP A 207 8.07 7.57 19.15
N SER A 208 9.00 8.47 19.49
CA SER A 208 9.67 9.32 18.50
C SER A 208 10.44 8.53 17.44
N VAL A 209 11.22 7.53 17.85
CA VAL A 209 12.06 6.72 16.95
C VAL A 209 11.18 5.91 15.99
N TRP A 210 10.13 5.25 16.51
CA TRP A 210 9.20 4.48 15.70
C TRP A 210 8.38 5.35 14.75
N LEU A 211 7.83 6.46 15.22
CA LEU A 211 7.02 7.35 14.39
C LEU A 211 7.87 7.94 13.26
N MET A 212 9.10 8.40 13.53
CA MET A 212 9.99 8.91 12.49
C MET A 212 10.37 7.82 11.47
N PHE A 213 10.69 6.61 11.95
CA PHE A 213 10.95 5.47 11.06
C PHE A 213 9.76 5.19 10.15
N PHE A 214 8.56 5.07 10.74
CA PHE A 214 7.33 4.69 10.07
C PHE A 214 6.88 5.73 9.05
N MET A 215 6.91 7.02 9.41
CA MET A 215 6.60 8.10 8.47
C MET A 215 7.61 8.15 7.32
N GLY A 216 8.90 7.93 7.61
CA GLY A 216 9.92 7.78 6.57
C GLY A 216 9.62 6.61 5.62
N LEU A 217 9.17 5.46 6.16
CA LEU A 217 8.81 4.29 5.36
C LEU A 217 7.63 4.59 4.43
N LEU A 218 6.59 5.26 4.92
CA LEU A 218 5.43 5.65 4.12
C LEU A 218 5.76 6.71 3.06
N ARG A 219 6.67 7.65 3.39
CA ARG A 219 7.22 8.59 2.40
C ARG A 219 7.96 7.85 1.30
N ASP A 220 8.77 6.85 1.65
CA ASP A 220 9.52 6.07 0.65
C ASP A 220 8.55 5.25 -0.23
N GLN A 221 7.49 4.70 0.34
CA GLN A 221 6.41 4.02 -0.38
C GLN A 221 5.75 4.92 -1.42
N LYS A 222 5.37 6.16 -1.05
CA LYS A 222 4.80 7.10 -2.02
C LYS A 222 5.82 7.55 -3.05
N ASN A 223 7.10 7.68 -2.68
CA ASN A 223 8.16 8.06 -3.61
C ASN A 223 8.38 7.02 -4.70
N VAL A 224 8.24 5.73 -4.39
CA VAL A 224 8.27 4.66 -5.39
C VAL A 224 7.17 4.87 -6.43
N LEU A 225 5.94 5.19 -6.00
CA LEU A 225 4.83 5.45 -6.91
C LEU A 225 5.03 6.73 -7.71
N GLN A 226 5.44 7.81 -7.05
CA GLN A 226 5.68 9.09 -7.70
C GLN A 226 6.74 8.97 -8.81
N LYS A 227 7.86 8.29 -8.54
CA LYS A 227 8.91 8.06 -9.55
C LYS A 227 8.41 7.24 -10.75
N ARG A 228 7.53 6.27 -10.54
CA ARG A 228 6.93 5.49 -11.63
C ARG A 228 6.03 6.38 -12.49
N LEU A 229 5.12 7.14 -11.87
CA LEU A 229 4.27 8.10 -12.56
C LEU A 229 5.07 9.11 -13.39
N GLU A 230 6.16 9.65 -12.83
CA GLU A 230 7.05 10.58 -13.54
C GLU A 230 7.76 9.91 -14.73
N LYS A 231 8.20 8.65 -14.57
CA LYS A 231 8.84 7.88 -15.63
C LYS A 231 7.86 7.63 -16.78
N ASP A 232 6.68 7.11 -16.47
CA ASP A 232 5.67 6.76 -17.47
C ASP A 232 5.14 8.02 -18.17
N SER A 233 4.98 9.13 -17.42
CA SER A 233 4.65 10.43 -18.00
C SER A 233 5.73 10.93 -18.96
N LYS A 234 7.02 10.78 -18.63
CA LYS A 234 8.13 11.16 -19.52
C LYS A 234 8.19 10.27 -20.76
N GLU A 235 7.94 8.97 -20.62
CA GLU A 235 7.85 8.05 -21.76
C GLU A 235 6.74 8.47 -22.72
N ILE A 236 5.55 8.81 -22.21
CA ILE A 236 4.42 9.29 -23.04
C ILE A 236 4.69 10.65 -23.68
N VAL A 237 5.32 11.59 -22.95
CA VAL A 237 5.69 12.92 -23.48
C VAL A 237 6.78 12.79 -24.55
N GLY A 238 7.66 11.80 -24.44
CA GLY A 238 8.66 11.46 -25.46
C GLY A 238 8.09 10.73 -26.68
N MET A 239 6.83 10.27 -26.62
CA MET A 239 6.21 9.57 -27.75
C MET A 239 5.90 10.52 -28.91
N PRO A 240 5.95 10.03 -30.15
CA PRO A 240 5.44 10.74 -31.30
C PRO A 240 3.99 11.18 -31.07
N ALA A 241 3.65 12.40 -31.48
CA ALA A 241 2.33 13.00 -31.23
C ALA A 241 1.14 12.11 -31.67
N LEU A 242 1.34 11.29 -32.72
CA LEU A 242 0.32 10.34 -33.19
C LEU A 242 0.08 9.20 -32.18
N SER A 243 1.13 8.69 -31.51
CA SER A 243 1.01 7.66 -30.48
C SER A 243 0.26 8.18 -29.26
N THR A 244 0.57 9.40 -28.81
CA THR A 244 -0.18 10.07 -27.73
C THR A 244 -1.64 10.30 -28.13
N LYS A 245 -1.90 10.69 -29.38
CA LYS A 245 -3.26 10.86 -29.91
C LYS A 245 -4.03 9.54 -29.97
N ILE A 246 -3.38 8.43 -30.32
CA ILE A 246 -3.99 7.09 -30.30
C ILE A 246 -4.35 6.71 -28.87
N LEU A 247 -3.43 6.86 -27.91
CA LEU A 247 -3.66 6.50 -26.51
C LEU A 247 -4.83 7.27 -25.89
N LYS A 248 -4.99 8.56 -26.23
CA LYS A 248 -6.13 9.37 -25.79
C LYS A 248 -7.49 8.84 -26.27
N LEU A 249 -7.56 8.18 -27.42
CA LEU A 249 -8.83 7.62 -27.90
C LEU A 249 -9.38 6.55 -26.94
N PHE A 250 -8.49 5.83 -26.25
CA PHE A 250 -8.85 4.77 -25.31
C PHE A 250 -9.20 5.30 -23.90
N GLU A 251 -9.26 6.62 -23.70
CA GLU A 251 -9.72 7.20 -22.42
C GLU A 251 -11.24 7.09 -22.25
N GLU A 252 -11.99 7.17 -23.35
CA GLU A 252 -13.46 7.14 -23.37
C GLU A 252 -14.03 5.84 -23.93
N THR A 253 -13.19 4.93 -24.43
CA THR A 253 -13.64 3.71 -25.12
C THR A 253 -12.67 2.55 -24.93
N ASP A 254 -13.16 1.44 -24.34
CA ASP A 254 -12.33 0.27 -24.04
C ASP A 254 -11.91 -0.53 -25.28
N ARG A 255 -12.64 -0.38 -26.39
CA ARG A 255 -12.44 -1.14 -27.62
C ARG A 255 -12.51 -0.25 -28.84
N ILE A 256 -11.42 -0.20 -29.60
CA ILE A 256 -11.34 0.64 -30.80
C ILE A 256 -10.76 -0.18 -31.96
N SER A 257 -11.43 -0.13 -33.11
CA SER A 257 -10.95 -0.79 -34.33
C SER A 257 -9.92 0.05 -35.07
N MET A 258 -9.07 -0.58 -35.90
CA MET A 258 -8.13 0.14 -36.76
C MET A 258 -8.81 1.22 -37.63
N LYS A 259 -10.03 0.94 -38.10
CA LYS A 259 -10.81 1.86 -38.94
C LYS A 259 -11.26 3.09 -38.15
N GLU A 260 -11.65 2.89 -36.89
CA GLU A 260 -12.03 3.96 -35.96
C GLU A 260 -10.82 4.85 -35.64
N ILE A 261 -9.66 4.24 -35.34
CA ILE A 261 -8.41 4.96 -35.06
C ILE A 261 -7.98 5.79 -36.28
N GLU A 262 -8.07 5.22 -37.48
CA GLU A 262 -7.78 5.93 -38.72
C GLU A 262 -8.70 7.15 -38.90
N ARG A 263 -9.99 7.00 -38.63
CA ARG A 263 -10.99 8.08 -38.68
C ARG A 263 -10.73 9.18 -37.64
N LEU A 264 -10.50 8.81 -36.39
CA LEU A 264 -10.38 9.73 -35.25
C LEU A 264 -9.03 10.46 -35.22
N THR A 265 -7.95 9.76 -35.58
CA THR A 265 -6.61 10.36 -35.60
C THR A 265 -6.32 11.12 -36.90
N ARG A 266 -7.00 10.78 -38.00
CA ARG A 266 -6.66 11.17 -39.38
C ARG A 266 -5.23 10.78 -39.78
N GLY A 267 -4.66 9.74 -39.14
CA GLY A 267 -3.32 9.24 -39.43
C GLY A 267 -3.28 8.34 -40.67
N LYS A 268 -2.15 8.34 -41.39
CA LYS A 268 -1.93 7.37 -42.48
C LYS A 268 -1.89 5.96 -41.93
N ARG A 269 -2.60 5.03 -42.58
CA ARG A 269 -2.72 3.63 -42.14
C ARG A 269 -1.39 2.91 -41.91
N SER A 270 -0.37 3.19 -42.72
CA SER A 270 0.99 2.63 -42.55
C SER A 270 1.65 3.12 -41.27
N THR A 271 1.58 4.42 -40.99
CA THR A 271 2.11 5.02 -39.76
C THR A 271 1.32 4.56 -38.53
N LEU A 272 0.00 4.44 -38.63
CA LEU A 272 -0.84 3.91 -37.56
C LEU A 272 -0.49 2.46 -37.22
N LYS A 273 -0.23 1.60 -38.22
CA LYS A 273 0.22 0.23 -37.96
C LYS A 273 1.54 0.18 -37.21
N LEU A 274 2.50 1.04 -37.58
CA LEU A 274 3.79 1.14 -36.89
C LEU A 274 3.58 1.57 -35.43
N ARG A 275 2.86 2.68 -35.20
CA ARG A 275 2.62 3.21 -33.85
C ARG A 275 1.81 2.24 -32.98
N LEU A 276 0.79 1.58 -33.54
CA LEU A 276 0.04 0.55 -32.82
C LEU A 276 0.89 -0.69 -32.52
N GLY A 277 1.85 -1.03 -33.38
CA GLY A 277 2.86 -2.06 -33.10
C GLY A 277 3.72 -1.67 -31.90
N GLU A 278 4.33 -0.48 -31.93
CA GLU A 278 5.14 0.06 -30.83
C GLU A 278 4.37 0.16 -29.52
N LEU A 279 3.10 0.59 -29.56
CA LEU A 279 2.24 0.68 -28.38
C LEU A 279 1.83 -0.69 -27.83
N VAL A 280 1.71 -1.71 -28.69
CA VAL A 280 1.45 -3.08 -28.25
C VAL A 280 2.71 -3.72 -27.68
N GLU A 281 3.86 -3.55 -28.34
CA GLU A 281 5.16 -4.03 -27.87
C GLU A 281 5.57 -3.35 -26.56
N GLY A 282 5.29 -2.05 -26.43
CA GLY A 282 5.49 -1.29 -25.20
C GLY A 282 4.48 -1.57 -24.09
N GLY A 283 3.52 -2.48 -24.31
CA GLY A 283 2.55 -2.87 -23.27
C GLY A 283 1.49 -1.81 -22.95
N TYR A 284 1.27 -0.84 -23.83
CA TYR A 284 0.23 0.19 -23.67
C TYR A 284 -1.14 -0.26 -24.22
N LEU A 285 -1.14 -1.14 -25.21
CA LEU A 285 -2.35 -1.68 -25.85
C LEU A 285 -2.25 -3.20 -26.01
N VAL A 286 -3.41 -3.88 -25.96
CA VAL A 286 -3.54 -5.28 -26.35
C VAL A 286 -4.19 -5.34 -27.72
N ARG A 287 -3.57 -6.09 -28.64
CA ARG A 287 -4.16 -6.40 -29.95
C ARG A 287 -5.02 -7.65 -29.86
N HIS A 288 -6.29 -7.52 -30.24
CA HIS A 288 -7.25 -8.62 -30.29
C HIS A 288 -7.68 -8.93 -31.71
N GLY A 289 -8.11 -10.18 -31.94
CA GLY A 289 -8.61 -10.66 -33.24
C GLY A 289 -7.53 -10.78 -34.33
N LYS A 290 -7.94 -11.21 -35.53
CA LYS A 290 -7.07 -11.39 -36.70
C LYS A 290 -7.63 -10.67 -37.93
N ALA A 291 -6.75 -10.12 -38.76
CA ALA A 291 -7.05 -9.48 -40.04
C ALA A 291 -8.18 -8.42 -39.97
N ARG A 292 -9.34 -8.68 -40.59
CA ARG A 292 -10.47 -7.73 -40.62
C ARG A 292 -11.17 -7.58 -39.27
N ALA A 293 -10.97 -8.54 -38.36
CA ALA A 293 -11.51 -8.50 -37.01
C ALA A 293 -10.53 -7.92 -35.98
N THR A 294 -9.43 -7.28 -36.42
CA THR A 294 -8.46 -6.69 -35.48
C THR A 294 -9.02 -5.44 -34.80
N TRP A 295 -8.99 -5.45 -33.48
CA TRP A 295 -9.29 -4.32 -32.62
C TRP A 295 -8.28 -4.25 -31.49
N TYR A 296 -8.20 -3.10 -30.84
CA TYR A 296 -7.27 -2.85 -29.75
C TYR A 296 -8.06 -2.52 -28.50
N SER A 297 -7.53 -2.89 -27.34
CA SER A 297 -7.92 -2.37 -26.03
C SER A 297 -6.69 -1.81 -25.34
N LYS A 298 -6.90 -1.03 -24.30
CA LYS A 298 -5.84 -0.75 -23.34
C LYS A 298 -5.55 -2.00 -22.50
N VAL A 299 -4.34 -2.09 -21.94
CA VAL A 299 -3.94 -3.15 -20.98
C VAL A 299 -4.65 -2.94 -19.63
#